data_AF-A0A1J1LNK9-F1
#
_entry.id   AF-A0A1J1LNK9-F1
#
_cell.length_a   1.000
_cell.length_b   1.000
_cell.length_c   1.000
_cell.angle_alpha   90.00
_cell.angle_beta   90.00
_cell.angle_gamma   90.00
#
_symmetry.space_group_name_H-M   'P 1'
#
loop_
_entity.id
_entity.type
_entity.pdbx_description
1 polymer ?
#
loop_
_entity_poly.entity_id
_entity_poly.type
_entity_poly.pdbx_seq_one_letter_code
_entity_poly.pdbx_strand_id
1 'polypeptide(L)'
;MTSQVATSPENEPKLNGLTVAFFSVIHALALFAPWCFSWSALGITIFLHWFFGSIGICLGYHRLLSHRSFKVPQWLEYAITLIGVCALQGGPIFWVAGHRLHHAYTEDEDKDPYSARRGFWWSHMLWIFYPRQTFFDADHYKRFAPDLTRDPFYCWLDRYHLLLQIPIAVLLYSIGGWSWLVYGVFLRAVLLWHSTWFINSVTHMWGYRTFDTDDNSRNLWWAAIFTYGEGWHNNHHAYPNVAKAGWKWWEIDMTWWSIWVLKTVGLAQKVILPPTQRATET
;
A
#
# COMPACT_ATOMS: atom_id res chain seq x y z
N MET A 1 -11.60 -27.23 29.98
CA MET A 1 -12.48 -26.03 30.05
C MET A 1 -11.81 -24.93 29.26
N THR A 2 -12.13 -24.85 27.96
CA THR A 2 -11.71 -23.76 27.08
C THR A 2 -12.50 -22.51 27.45
N SER A 3 -11.82 -21.55 28.09
CA SER A 3 -12.35 -20.21 28.29
C SER A 3 -12.54 -19.56 26.92
N GLN A 4 -13.77 -19.59 26.42
CA GLN A 4 -14.20 -18.64 25.39
C GLN A 4 -14.16 -17.27 26.06
N VAL A 5 -13.14 -16.47 25.75
CA VAL A 5 -13.19 -15.04 25.99
C VAL A 5 -14.27 -14.50 25.07
N ALA A 6 -15.50 -14.42 25.59
CA ALA A 6 -16.57 -13.72 24.92
C ALA A 6 -16.11 -12.27 24.72
N THR A 7 -15.90 -11.87 23.48
CA THR A 7 -15.71 -10.46 23.12
C THR A 7 -17.00 -9.74 23.51
N SER A 8 -16.90 -8.84 24.50
CA SER A 8 -18.05 -8.04 24.92
C SER A 8 -18.54 -7.19 23.74
N PRO A 9 -19.87 -7.03 23.55
CA PRO A 9 -20.45 -6.24 22.45
C PRO A 9 -20.06 -4.75 22.47
N GLU A 10 -19.39 -4.28 23.53
CA GLU A 10 -18.84 -2.93 23.64
C GLU A 10 -17.56 -2.70 22.83
N ASN A 11 -16.91 -3.75 22.32
CA ASN A 11 -15.62 -3.68 21.61
C ASN A 11 -15.73 -3.77 20.08
N GLU A 12 -16.92 -3.86 19.51
CA GLU A 12 -17.06 -3.80 18.05
C GLU A 12 -16.78 -2.36 17.56
N PRO A 13 -15.88 -2.20 16.58
CA PRO A 13 -15.61 -0.88 16.04
C PRO A 13 -16.88 -0.29 15.44
N LYS A 14 -17.11 1.00 15.71
CA LYS A 14 -18.30 1.73 15.23
C LYS A 14 -18.02 2.36 13.87
N LEU A 15 -19.08 2.49 13.06
CA LEU A 15 -18.98 3.16 11.77
C LEU A 15 -18.57 4.63 11.95
N ASN A 16 -17.54 5.06 11.24
CA ASN A 16 -17.11 6.45 11.22
C ASN A 16 -17.73 7.19 10.04
N GLY A 17 -18.73 8.03 10.32
CA GLY A 17 -19.47 8.77 9.29
C GLY A 17 -18.60 9.75 8.48
N LEU A 18 -17.55 10.34 9.08
CA LEU A 18 -16.64 11.24 8.38
C LEU A 18 -15.79 10.46 7.36
N THR A 19 -15.26 9.31 7.75
CA THR A 19 -14.51 8.44 6.86
C THR A 19 -15.39 7.95 5.71
N VAL A 20 -16.62 7.49 6.01
CA VAL A 20 -17.58 7.08 4.98
C VAL A 20 -17.88 8.22 4.01
N ALA A 21 -18.13 9.43 4.52
CA ALA A 21 -18.39 10.61 3.69
C ALA A 21 -17.18 10.94 2.79
N PHE A 22 -15.96 10.94 3.33
CA PHE A 22 -14.73 11.21 2.58
C PHE A 22 -14.57 10.26 1.39
N PHE A 23 -14.63 8.95 1.63
CA PHE A 23 -14.51 7.98 0.54
C PHE A 23 -15.69 8.07 -0.42
N SER A 24 -16.92 8.23 0.06
CA SER A 24 -18.11 8.33 -0.79
C SER A 24 -18.05 9.53 -1.73
N VAL A 25 -17.61 10.69 -1.25
CA VAL A 25 -17.46 11.90 -2.07
C VAL A 25 -16.41 11.70 -3.16
N ILE A 26 -15.24 11.12 -2.84
CA ILE A 26 -14.19 10.88 -3.83
C ILE A 26 -14.64 9.87 -4.89
N HIS A 27 -15.35 8.81 -4.49
CA HIS A 27 -15.94 7.85 -5.44
C HIS A 27 -17.01 8.51 -6.31
N ALA A 28 -17.91 9.31 -5.73
CA ALA A 28 -18.92 10.03 -6.49
C ALA A 28 -18.29 11.00 -7.50
N LEU A 29 -17.23 11.71 -7.14
CA LEU A 29 -16.48 12.59 -8.04
C LEU A 29 -15.78 11.80 -9.15
N ALA A 30 -15.23 10.62 -8.85
CA ALA A 30 -14.64 9.74 -9.86
C ALA A 30 -15.67 9.22 -10.87
N LEU A 31 -16.94 9.03 -10.47
CA LEU A 31 -18.02 8.61 -11.39
C LEU A 31 -18.33 9.65 -12.49
N PHE A 32 -17.89 10.91 -12.34
CA PHE A 32 -17.99 11.90 -13.42
C PHE A 32 -16.97 11.69 -14.55
N ALA A 33 -16.04 10.75 -14.42
CA ALA A 33 -15.01 10.47 -15.42
C ALA A 33 -15.53 10.30 -16.87
N PRO A 34 -16.67 9.64 -17.16
CA PRO A 34 -17.18 9.54 -18.53
C PRO A 34 -17.46 10.90 -19.19
N TRP A 35 -17.91 11.89 -18.42
CA TRP A 35 -18.21 13.25 -18.92
C TRP A 35 -16.97 14.15 -19.00
N CYS A 36 -15.85 13.72 -18.43
CA CYS A 36 -14.60 14.46 -18.37
C CYS A 36 -13.48 13.77 -19.16
N PHE A 37 -13.81 12.77 -20.00
CA PHE A 37 -12.82 11.98 -20.73
C PHE A 37 -12.04 12.80 -21.74
N SER A 38 -10.73 12.59 -21.76
CA SER A 38 -9.85 12.91 -22.88
C SER A 38 -8.68 11.93 -22.87
N TRP A 39 -8.04 11.72 -24.02
CA TRP A 39 -6.86 10.84 -24.10
C TRP A 39 -5.70 11.34 -23.24
N SER A 40 -5.52 12.66 -23.13
CA SER A 40 -4.51 13.23 -22.25
C SER A 40 -4.83 13.03 -20.77
N ALA A 41 -6.11 13.13 -20.39
CA ALA A 41 -6.57 12.84 -19.03
C ALA A 41 -6.38 11.36 -18.65
N LEU A 42 -6.66 10.43 -19.57
CA LEU A 42 -6.35 9.01 -19.37
C LEU A 42 -4.83 8.78 -19.21
N GLY A 43 -4.02 9.42 -20.06
CA GLY A 43 -2.57 9.34 -19.98
C GLY A 43 -2.01 9.80 -18.63
N ILE A 44 -2.49 10.95 -18.12
CA ILE A 44 -2.05 11.46 -16.80
C ILE A 44 -2.55 10.56 -15.65
N THR A 45 -3.75 9.98 -15.74
CA THR A 45 -4.22 8.99 -14.75
C THR A 45 -3.28 7.78 -14.69
N ILE A 46 -2.93 7.19 -15.84
CA ILE A 46 -2.03 6.03 -15.89
C ILE A 46 -0.66 6.38 -15.34
N PHE A 47 -0.10 7.53 -15.75
CA PHE A 47 1.19 8.00 -15.26
C PHE A 47 1.18 8.22 -13.74
N LEU A 48 0.19 8.94 -13.20
CA LEU A 48 0.11 9.23 -11.77
C LEU A 48 -0.24 7.99 -10.95
N HIS A 49 -1.02 7.05 -11.50
CA HIS A 49 -1.28 5.77 -10.85
C HIS A 49 0.02 4.97 -10.71
N TRP A 50 0.86 4.93 -11.74
CA TRP A 50 2.18 4.32 -11.66
C TRP A 50 3.11 5.09 -10.72
N PHE A 51 3.17 6.42 -10.84
CA PHE A 51 4.11 7.23 -10.09
C PHE A 51 3.79 7.19 -8.59
N PHE A 52 2.54 7.42 -8.19
CA PHE A 52 2.16 7.37 -6.78
C PHE A 52 2.02 5.94 -6.26
N GLY A 53 1.54 4.99 -7.08
CA GLY A 53 1.37 3.60 -6.67
C GLY A 53 2.68 2.80 -6.66
N SER A 54 3.36 2.70 -7.80
CA SER A 54 4.60 1.91 -7.92
C SER A 54 5.76 2.57 -7.17
N ILE A 55 6.08 3.84 -7.49
CA ILE A 55 7.24 4.51 -6.89
C ILE A 55 6.92 4.96 -5.46
N GLY A 56 5.73 5.53 -5.23
CA GLY A 56 5.34 6.00 -3.91
C GLY A 56 5.06 4.88 -2.91
N ILE A 57 4.05 4.05 -3.19
CA ILE A 57 3.60 3.00 -2.26
C ILE A 57 4.50 1.76 -2.31
N CYS A 58 4.67 1.14 -3.47
CA CYS A 58 5.34 -0.17 -3.58
C CYS A 58 6.85 -0.07 -3.33
N LEU A 59 7.54 0.88 -3.98
CA LEU A 59 8.96 1.12 -3.78
C LEU A 59 9.23 1.81 -2.44
N GLY A 60 8.50 2.90 -2.16
CA GLY A 60 8.69 3.76 -0.99
C GLY A 60 8.17 3.17 0.31
N TYR A 61 6.85 3.20 0.50
CA TYR A 61 6.25 2.84 1.79
C TYR A 61 6.47 1.35 2.10
N HIS A 62 6.31 0.50 1.10
CA HIS A 62 6.38 -0.94 1.26
C HIS A 62 7.83 -1.44 1.37
N ARG A 63 8.57 -1.49 0.26
CA ARG A 63 9.90 -2.14 0.24
C ARG A 63 11.00 -1.33 0.92
N LEU A 64 10.99 0.00 0.79
CA LEU A 64 12.02 0.87 1.37
C LEU A 64 11.79 1.15 2.86
N LEU A 65 10.61 1.61 3.26
CA LEU A 65 10.35 2.03 4.66
C LEU A 65 9.90 0.88 5.56
N SER A 66 8.98 0.04 5.10
CA SER A 66 8.42 -1.03 5.94
C SER A 66 9.39 -2.20 6.10
N HIS A 67 9.92 -2.71 4.99
CA HIS A 67 10.74 -3.92 4.96
C HIS A 67 12.25 -3.69 4.90
N ARG A 68 12.68 -2.45 4.64
CA ARG A 68 14.11 -2.10 4.54
C ARG A 68 14.86 -3.04 3.57
N SER A 69 14.20 -3.42 2.48
CA SER A 69 14.71 -4.38 1.49
C SER A 69 15.95 -3.85 0.74
N PHE A 70 16.17 -2.54 0.78
CA PHE A 70 17.34 -1.84 0.26
C PHE A 70 17.50 -0.51 1.00
N LYS A 71 18.61 0.20 0.74
CA LYS A 71 18.87 1.55 1.26
C LYS A 71 19.18 2.50 0.11
N VAL A 72 18.78 3.75 0.24
CA VAL A 72 19.12 4.85 -0.67
C VAL A 72 19.65 6.05 0.13
N PRO A 73 20.29 7.04 -0.51
CA PRO A 73 20.58 8.32 0.15
C PRO A 73 19.31 8.96 0.71
N GLN A 74 19.42 9.62 1.87
CA GLN A 74 18.28 10.16 2.60
C GLN A 74 17.43 11.15 1.79
N TRP A 75 18.06 11.99 0.96
CA TRP A 75 17.33 12.92 0.08
C TRP A 75 16.40 12.18 -0.90
N LEU A 76 16.82 11.00 -1.38
CA LEU A 76 16.05 10.18 -2.30
C LEU A 76 14.95 9.42 -1.54
N GLU A 77 15.25 8.91 -0.33
CA GLU A 77 14.23 8.31 0.55
C GLU A 77 13.11 9.32 0.83
N TYR A 78 13.45 10.57 1.15
CA TYR A 78 12.48 11.64 1.36
C TYR A 78 11.67 11.98 0.10
N ALA A 79 12.33 12.08 -1.06
CA ALA A 79 11.64 12.34 -2.32
C ALA A 79 10.65 11.22 -2.67
N ILE A 80 11.06 9.95 -2.52
CA ILE A 80 10.20 8.78 -2.74
C ILE A 80 9.04 8.76 -1.73
N THR A 81 9.29 9.10 -0.47
CA THR A 81 8.25 9.15 0.57
C THR A 81 7.23 10.26 0.30
N LEU A 82 7.68 11.42 -0.19
CA LEU A 82 6.81 12.50 -0.64
C LEU A 82 5.98 12.09 -1.87
N ILE A 83 6.49 11.24 -2.76
CA ILE A 83 5.69 10.67 -3.85
C ILE A 83 4.62 9.72 -3.28
N GLY A 84 4.97 8.91 -2.27
CA GLY A 84 4.05 7.98 -1.60
C GLY A 84 2.86 8.66 -0.93
N VAL A 85 3.08 9.80 -0.26
CA VAL A 85 2.00 10.51 0.44
C VAL A 85 0.92 11.02 -0.53
N CYS A 86 1.32 11.30 -1.77
CA CYS A 86 0.42 11.76 -2.83
C CYS A 86 -0.55 10.67 -3.31
N ALA A 87 -0.34 9.40 -2.93
CA ALA A 87 -1.23 8.29 -3.26
C ALA A 87 -2.57 8.31 -2.51
N LEU A 88 -2.73 9.16 -1.49
CA LEU A 88 -3.91 9.22 -0.61
C LEU A 88 -4.17 7.94 0.21
N GLN A 89 -3.13 7.23 0.64
CA GLN A 89 -3.26 6.01 1.45
C GLN A 89 -2.95 6.24 2.95
N GLY A 90 -3.03 7.49 3.40
CA GLY A 90 -2.57 7.90 4.72
C GLY A 90 -1.12 8.37 4.72
N GLY A 91 -0.67 8.82 5.89
CA GLY A 91 0.71 9.23 6.11
C GLY A 91 1.70 8.06 6.13
N PRO A 92 3.01 8.35 5.96
CA PRO A 92 4.02 7.30 5.94
C PRO A 92 4.11 6.53 7.27
N ILE A 93 3.87 7.17 8.40
CA ILE A 93 3.95 6.51 9.72
C ILE A 93 2.73 5.62 9.90
N PHE A 94 1.53 6.12 9.59
CA PHE A 94 0.28 5.35 9.64
C PHE A 94 0.36 4.10 8.76
N TRP A 95 0.77 4.27 7.49
CA TRP A 95 0.84 3.17 6.53
C TRP A 95 1.89 2.12 6.94
N VAL A 96 3.11 2.54 7.27
CA VAL A 96 4.20 1.63 7.66
C VAL A 96 3.86 0.90 8.97
N ALA A 97 3.26 1.59 9.94
CA ALA A 97 2.81 0.97 11.18
C ALA A 97 1.77 -0.12 10.92
N GLY A 98 0.77 0.15 10.08
CA GLY A 98 -0.27 -0.82 9.73
C GLY A 98 0.28 -2.03 9.00
N HIS A 99 1.16 -1.79 8.04
CA HIS A 99 1.79 -2.84 7.28
C HIS A 99 2.67 -3.76 8.14
N ARG A 100 3.47 -3.18 9.04
CA ARG A 100 4.26 -3.95 10.00
C ARG A 100 3.39 -4.71 11.01
N LEU A 101 2.28 -4.12 11.43
CA LEU A 101 1.32 -4.78 12.32
C LEU A 101 0.64 -5.97 11.63
N HIS A 102 0.25 -5.80 10.36
CA HIS A 102 -0.27 -6.88 9.53
C HIS A 102 0.74 -8.02 9.42
N HIS A 103 1.99 -7.77 9.04
CA HIS A 103 3.01 -8.84 8.99
C HIS A 103 3.27 -9.52 10.34
N ALA A 104 3.14 -8.80 11.44
CA ALA A 104 3.36 -9.36 12.78
C ALA A 104 2.21 -10.28 13.23
N TYR A 105 0.99 -10.05 12.72
CA TYR A 105 -0.22 -10.75 13.15
C TYR A 105 -1.12 -11.15 11.99
N THR A 106 -0.54 -11.50 10.84
CA THR A 106 -1.28 -11.73 9.59
C THR A 106 -2.51 -12.60 9.84
N GLU A 107 -3.67 -12.12 9.41
CA GLU A 107 -4.97 -12.80 9.56
C GLU A 107 -5.51 -12.96 10.99
N ASP A 108 -4.85 -12.46 12.04
CA ASP A 108 -5.45 -12.32 13.37
C ASP A 108 -6.63 -11.34 13.31
N GLU A 109 -7.83 -11.79 13.66
CA GLU A 109 -9.04 -10.98 13.49
C GLU A 109 -9.02 -9.70 14.34
N ASP A 110 -8.28 -9.66 15.44
CA ASP A 110 -8.27 -8.53 16.37
C ASP A 110 -7.07 -7.62 16.17
N LYS A 111 -5.90 -8.20 15.85
CA LYS A 111 -4.63 -7.49 15.75
C LYS A 111 -4.27 -7.06 14.34
N ASP A 112 -4.63 -7.83 13.31
CA ASP A 112 -4.42 -7.42 11.92
C ASP A 112 -5.57 -6.49 11.49
N PRO A 113 -5.29 -5.20 11.20
CA PRO A 113 -6.31 -4.22 10.89
C PRO A 113 -7.20 -4.65 9.70
N TYR A 114 -6.62 -5.32 8.72
CA TYR A 114 -7.32 -5.74 7.50
C TYR A 114 -7.30 -7.25 7.31
N SER A 115 -7.39 -8.01 8.42
CA SER A 115 -7.46 -9.48 8.42
C SER A 115 -8.47 -10.02 7.40
N ALA A 116 -7.96 -10.86 6.49
CA ALA A 116 -8.77 -11.54 5.48
C ALA A 116 -9.75 -12.57 6.09
N ARG A 117 -9.53 -13.03 7.33
CA ARG A 117 -10.45 -13.94 8.04
C ARG A 117 -11.79 -13.29 8.38
N ARG A 118 -11.82 -11.95 8.51
CA ARG A 118 -13.07 -11.18 8.62
C ARG A 118 -13.82 -11.03 7.28
N GLY A 119 -13.29 -11.60 6.21
CA GLY A 119 -13.92 -11.68 4.90
C GLY A 119 -13.43 -10.63 3.89
N PHE A 120 -13.94 -10.76 2.67
CA PHE A 120 -13.49 -9.97 1.51
C PHE A 120 -13.72 -8.47 1.74
N TRP A 121 -14.93 -8.07 2.12
CA TRP A 121 -15.25 -6.66 2.29
C TRP A 121 -14.48 -6.03 3.46
N TRP A 122 -14.23 -6.79 4.54
CA TRP A 122 -13.42 -6.31 5.64
C TRP A 122 -12.00 -5.96 5.20
N SER A 123 -11.28 -6.94 4.64
CA SER A 123 -9.91 -6.77 4.18
C SER A 123 -9.77 -5.79 3.01
N HIS A 124 -10.80 -5.68 2.17
CA HIS A 124 -10.80 -4.76 1.04
C HIS A 124 -11.02 -3.30 1.44
N MET A 125 -12.01 -2.98 2.31
CA MET A 125 -12.27 -1.57 2.65
C MET A 125 -12.95 -1.31 3.99
N LEU A 126 -13.75 -2.23 4.53
CA LEU A 126 -14.56 -1.93 5.71
C LEU A 126 -13.69 -1.66 6.96
N TRP A 127 -12.48 -2.22 7.04
CA TRP A 127 -11.54 -1.92 8.11
C TRP A 127 -11.29 -0.40 8.30
N ILE A 128 -11.42 0.38 7.22
CA ILE A 128 -11.24 1.83 7.23
C ILE A 128 -12.49 2.53 7.78
N PHE A 129 -13.68 2.03 7.44
CA PHE A 129 -14.96 2.60 7.85
C PHE A 129 -15.32 2.28 9.31
N TYR A 130 -14.72 1.24 9.86
CA TYR A 130 -14.85 0.81 11.25
C TYR A 130 -13.49 0.96 11.97
N PRO A 131 -12.99 2.19 12.16
CA PRO A 131 -11.66 2.42 12.70
C PRO A 131 -11.55 1.90 14.12
N ARG A 132 -10.53 1.08 14.37
CA ARG A 132 -10.16 0.64 15.72
C ARG A 132 -9.14 1.59 16.32
N GLN A 133 -9.31 1.94 17.59
CA GLN A 133 -8.37 2.82 18.29
C GLN A 133 -6.94 2.29 18.26
N THR A 134 -6.76 0.97 18.37
CA THR A 134 -5.45 0.31 18.29
C THR A 134 -4.68 0.64 17.01
N PHE A 135 -5.37 1.00 15.93
CA PHE A 135 -4.77 1.26 14.63
C PHE A 135 -4.92 2.72 14.14
N PHE A 136 -5.98 3.41 14.51
CA PHE A 136 -6.26 4.78 14.06
C PHE A 136 -5.89 5.87 15.08
N ASP A 137 -5.53 5.50 16.31
CA ASP A 137 -4.95 6.43 17.28
C ASP A 137 -3.45 6.60 17.05
N ALA A 138 -3.03 7.84 16.82
CA ALA A 138 -1.64 8.22 16.62
C ALA A 138 -0.72 7.79 17.76
N ASP A 139 -1.17 7.79 19.00
CA ASP A 139 -0.32 7.39 20.13
C ASP A 139 -0.12 5.87 20.21
N HIS A 140 -1.00 5.11 19.56
CA HIS A 140 -0.91 3.67 19.44
C HIS A 140 -0.11 3.25 18.21
N TYR A 141 -0.49 3.67 16.99
CA TYR A 141 0.13 3.12 15.78
C TYR A 141 1.60 3.52 15.62
N LYS A 142 2.00 4.70 16.13
CA LYS A 142 3.39 5.19 16.09
C LYS A 142 4.40 4.21 16.70
N ARG A 143 3.95 3.36 17.64
CA ARG A 143 4.79 2.34 18.30
C ARG A 143 5.27 1.25 17.35
N PHE A 144 4.60 1.05 16.22
CA PHE A 144 4.98 0.07 15.20
C PHE A 144 5.92 0.66 14.12
N ALA A 145 6.12 1.98 14.12
CA ALA A 145 7.06 2.67 13.23
C ALA A 145 7.99 3.67 13.97
N PRO A 146 8.66 3.25 15.06
CA PRO A 146 9.42 4.16 15.93
C PRO A 146 10.65 4.78 15.25
N ASP A 147 11.16 4.15 14.18
CA ASP A 147 12.21 4.68 13.33
C ASP A 147 11.76 5.90 12.54
N LEU A 148 10.50 5.94 12.07
CA LEU A 148 9.97 7.09 11.32
C LEU A 148 9.52 8.22 12.26
N THR A 149 9.01 7.90 13.44
CA THR A 149 8.47 8.90 14.38
C THR A 149 9.52 9.83 14.98
N ARG A 150 10.80 9.46 14.86
CA ARG A 150 11.93 10.27 15.32
C ARG A 150 12.32 11.35 14.31
N ASP A 151 11.82 11.25 13.08
CA ASP A 151 12.14 12.16 12.00
C ASP A 151 11.01 13.21 11.82
N PRO A 152 11.31 14.51 11.97
CA PRO A 152 10.30 15.55 11.81
C PRO A 152 9.71 15.61 10.39
N PHE A 153 10.46 15.21 9.36
CA PHE A 153 9.97 15.18 7.98
C PHE A 153 8.84 14.16 7.83
N TYR A 154 9.02 12.94 8.32
CA TYR A 154 7.98 11.91 8.28
C TYR A 154 6.77 12.30 9.12
N CYS A 155 6.98 12.93 10.28
CA CYS A 155 5.89 13.42 11.13
C CYS A 155 5.08 14.54 10.44
N TRP A 156 5.75 15.42 9.70
CA TRP A 156 5.10 16.46 8.91
C TRP A 156 4.26 15.86 7.77
N LEU A 157 4.83 14.92 7.01
CA LEU A 157 4.10 14.20 5.97
C LEU A 157 2.89 13.47 6.54
N ASP A 158 3.06 12.79 7.67
CA ASP A 158 1.98 12.02 8.31
C ASP A 158 0.81 12.90 8.72
N ARG A 159 1.12 14.07 9.28
CA ARG A 159 0.11 15.06 9.72
C ARG A 159 -0.62 15.73 8.55
N TYR A 160 0.10 16.09 7.49
CA TYR A 160 -0.44 16.95 6.42
C TYR A 160 -0.74 16.21 5.11
N HIS A 161 -0.69 14.87 5.11
CA HIS A 161 -0.84 14.05 3.90
C HIS A 161 -2.04 14.43 3.01
N LEU A 162 -3.20 14.76 3.58
CA LEU A 162 -4.37 15.19 2.80
C LEU A 162 -4.19 16.55 2.14
N LEU A 163 -3.53 17.51 2.82
CA LEU A 163 -3.34 18.87 2.29
C LEU A 163 -2.42 18.88 1.06
N LEU A 164 -1.57 17.87 0.91
CA LEU A 164 -0.67 17.74 -0.24
C LEU A 164 -1.42 17.43 -1.55
N GLN A 165 -2.70 17.09 -1.49
CA GLN A 165 -3.54 16.99 -2.69
C GLN A 165 -3.94 18.33 -3.28
N ILE A 166 -3.99 19.39 -2.47
CA ILE A 166 -4.38 20.73 -2.93
C ILE A 166 -3.45 21.23 -4.06
N PRO A 167 -2.11 21.25 -3.93
CA PRO A 167 -1.24 21.68 -5.02
C PRO A 167 -1.35 20.78 -6.25
N ILE A 168 -1.56 19.47 -6.08
CA ILE A 168 -1.76 18.53 -7.20
C ILE A 168 -3.05 18.87 -7.96
N ALA A 169 -4.15 19.07 -7.23
CA ALA A 169 -5.45 19.42 -7.81
C ALA A 169 -5.40 20.76 -8.56
N VAL A 170 -4.78 21.78 -7.96
CA VAL A 170 -4.60 23.10 -8.59
C VAL A 170 -3.77 23.00 -9.86
N LEU A 171 -2.67 22.25 -9.84
CA LEU A 171 -1.80 22.04 -11.01
C LEU A 171 -2.51 21.29 -12.13
N LEU A 172 -3.23 20.21 -11.81
CA LEU A 172 -3.95 19.44 -12.82
C LEU A 172 -5.09 20.24 -13.44
N TYR A 173 -5.82 21.00 -12.62
CA TYR A 173 -6.88 21.87 -13.10
C TYR A 173 -6.35 23.02 -13.98
N SER A 174 -5.20 23.61 -13.63
CA SER A 174 -4.63 24.70 -14.43
C SER A 174 -4.14 24.25 -15.80
N ILE A 175 -3.73 22.98 -15.95
CA ILE A 175 -3.24 22.42 -17.21
C ILE A 175 -4.37 21.87 -18.08
N GLY A 176 -5.29 21.09 -17.52
CA GLY A 176 -6.31 20.37 -18.29
C GLY A 176 -7.74 20.48 -17.75
N GLY A 177 -7.99 21.46 -16.88
CA GLY A 177 -9.31 21.76 -16.34
C GLY A 177 -9.93 20.59 -15.58
N TRP A 178 -11.26 20.50 -15.64
CA TRP A 178 -12.03 19.42 -15.04
C TRP A 178 -11.65 18.03 -15.55
N SER A 179 -11.23 17.93 -16.82
CA SER A 179 -10.79 16.66 -17.41
C SER A 179 -9.61 16.08 -16.63
N TRP A 180 -8.54 16.86 -16.47
CA TRP A 180 -7.35 16.41 -15.73
C TRP A 180 -7.58 16.31 -14.23
N LEU A 181 -8.40 17.19 -13.65
CA LEU A 181 -8.72 17.13 -12.22
C LEU A 181 -9.47 15.84 -11.87
N VAL A 182 -10.54 15.51 -12.60
CA VAL A 182 -11.34 14.30 -12.34
C VAL A 182 -10.51 13.04 -12.54
N TYR A 183 -9.71 13.00 -13.60
CA TYR A 183 -8.89 11.84 -13.94
C TYR A 183 -7.66 11.67 -13.03
N GLY A 184 -6.88 12.73 -12.84
CA GLY A 184 -5.61 12.68 -12.13
C GLY A 184 -5.74 12.71 -10.60
N VAL A 185 -6.83 13.28 -10.06
CA VAL A 185 -7.08 13.29 -8.60
C VAL A 185 -8.05 12.19 -8.21
N PHE A 186 -9.32 12.27 -8.65
CA PHE A 186 -10.40 11.43 -8.10
C PHE A 186 -10.40 10.01 -8.67
N LEU A 187 -10.48 9.85 -10.00
CA LEU A 187 -10.46 8.52 -10.63
C LEU A 187 -9.17 7.77 -10.29
N ARG A 188 -8.02 8.44 -10.41
CA ARG A 188 -6.73 7.86 -10.02
C ARG A 188 -6.69 7.46 -8.53
N ALA A 189 -7.34 8.19 -7.61
CA ALA A 189 -7.42 7.79 -6.20
C ALA A 189 -8.15 6.46 -6.05
N VAL A 190 -9.35 6.39 -6.62
CA VAL A 190 -10.23 5.23 -6.52
C VAL A 190 -9.55 4.00 -7.13
N LEU A 191 -8.99 4.12 -8.33
CA LEU A 191 -8.28 3.02 -8.99
C LEU A 191 -7.08 2.54 -8.16
N LEU A 192 -6.30 3.47 -7.62
CA LEU A 192 -5.12 3.12 -6.82
C LEU A 192 -5.50 2.46 -5.49
N TRP A 193 -6.54 2.96 -4.82
CA TRP A 193 -7.07 2.34 -3.60
C TRP A 193 -7.51 0.91 -3.84
N HIS A 194 -8.39 0.68 -4.82
CA HIS A 194 -8.88 -0.67 -5.11
C HIS A 194 -7.73 -1.60 -5.55
N SER A 195 -6.77 -1.10 -6.31
CA SER A 195 -5.57 -1.87 -6.67
C SER A 195 -4.79 -2.30 -5.44
N THR A 196 -4.52 -1.40 -4.48
CA THR A 196 -3.82 -1.77 -3.24
C THR A 196 -4.66 -2.67 -2.35
N TRP A 197 -5.95 -2.39 -2.20
CA TRP A 197 -6.87 -3.18 -1.38
C TRP A 197 -7.09 -4.60 -1.89
N PHE A 198 -6.90 -4.83 -3.20
CA PHE A 198 -6.84 -6.18 -3.74
C PHE A 198 -5.73 -7.03 -3.11
N ILE A 199 -4.61 -6.44 -2.70
CA ILE A 199 -3.54 -7.20 -2.04
C ILE A 199 -4.02 -7.73 -0.68
N ASN A 200 -4.66 -6.89 0.12
CA ASN A 200 -5.18 -7.34 1.42
C ASN A 200 -6.32 -8.36 1.28
N SER A 201 -7.08 -8.31 0.18
CA SER A 201 -8.28 -9.11 -0.02
C SER A 201 -8.05 -10.32 -0.93
N VAL A 202 -7.95 -10.11 -2.24
CA VAL A 202 -7.90 -11.21 -3.21
C VAL A 202 -6.62 -12.04 -3.11
N THR A 203 -5.48 -11.44 -2.74
CA THR A 203 -4.23 -12.20 -2.58
C THR A 203 -4.14 -12.97 -1.27
N HIS A 204 -5.16 -12.90 -0.41
CA HIS A 204 -5.35 -13.84 0.71
C HIS A 204 -6.41 -14.93 0.41
N MET A 205 -7.04 -14.90 -0.77
CA MET A 205 -8.15 -15.77 -1.12
C MET A 205 -7.85 -16.65 -2.34
N TRP A 206 -7.23 -16.07 -3.36
CA TRP A 206 -7.05 -16.71 -4.67
C TRP A 206 -5.62 -16.64 -5.16
N GLY A 207 -5.23 -17.65 -5.93
CA GLY A 207 -3.88 -17.79 -6.47
C GLY A 207 -3.16 -19.04 -5.95
N TYR A 208 -1.89 -19.18 -6.37
CA TYR A 208 -1.04 -20.31 -5.98
C TYR A 208 -0.11 -19.91 -4.83
N ARG A 209 0.51 -20.90 -4.19
CA ARG A 209 1.53 -20.71 -3.17
C ARG A 209 2.83 -21.32 -3.65
N THR A 210 3.92 -20.56 -3.57
CA THR A 210 5.29 -21.04 -3.83
C THR A 210 5.91 -21.56 -2.54
N PHE A 211 5.60 -20.92 -1.42
CA PHE A 211 6.15 -21.22 -0.10
C PHE A 211 5.03 -21.57 0.88
N ASP A 212 5.40 -22.42 1.83
CA ASP A 212 4.56 -22.72 2.98
C ASP A 212 4.69 -21.57 4.00
N THR A 213 3.55 -21.01 4.41
CA THR A 213 3.42 -19.88 5.34
C THR A 213 2.24 -20.14 6.28
N ASP A 214 2.23 -19.55 7.47
CA ASP A 214 1.15 -19.74 8.45
C ASP A 214 -0.11 -18.88 8.16
N ASP A 215 -0.15 -18.22 7.00
CA ASP A 215 -1.26 -17.40 6.50
C ASP A 215 -1.79 -17.93 5.15
N ASN A 216 -2.88 -17.32 4.65
CA ASN A 216 -3.45 -17.62 3.34
C ASN A 216 -2.94 -16.70 2.22
N SER A 217 -1.78 -16.05 2.38
CA SER A 217 -1.19 -15.26 1.31
C SER A 217 -0.94 -16.13 0.06
N ARG A 218 -1.22 -15.56 -1.13
CA ARG A 218 -1.22 -16.22 -2.43
C ARG A 218 -0.65 -15.32 -3.51
N ASN A 219 0.01 -15.93 -4.47
CA ASN A 219 0.51 -15.28 -5.66
C ASN A 219 -0.59 -15.19 -6.72
N LEU A 220 -0.87 -13.98 -7.21
CA LEU A 220 -1.95 -13.70 -8.15
C LEU A 220 -1.48 -12.75 -9.26
N TRP A 221 -1.29 -13.30 -10.45
CA TRP A 221 -0.62 -12.61 -11.56
C TRP A 221 -1.34 -11.34 -12.02
N TRP A 222 -2.67 -11.35 -12.08
CA TRP A 222 -3.42 -10.18 -12.54
C TRP A 222 -3.39 -9.06 -11.51
N ALA A 223 -3.37 -9.39 -10.21
CA ALA A 223 -3.19 -8.39 -9.15
C ALA A 223 -1.81 -7.75 -9.28
N ALA A 224 -0.77 -8.55 -9.54
CA ALA A 224 0.59 -8.06 -9.73
C ALA A 224 0.75 -7.07 -10.89
N ILE A 225 -0.09 -7.15 -11.94
CA ILE A 225 -0.09 -6.16 -13.03
C ILE A 225 -0.57 -4.80 -12.53
N PHE A 226 -1.68 -4.75 -11.78
CA PHE A 226 -2.24 -3.49 -11.26
C PHE A 226 -1.46 -2.92 -10.08
N THR A 227 -0.74 -3.77 -9.36
CA THR A 227 0.04 -3.40 -8.17
C THR A 227 1.54 -3.50 -8.38
N TYR A 228 2.00 -3.49 -9.64
CA TYR A 228 3.40 -3.34 -9.98
C TYR A 228 4.34 -4.42 -9.41
N GLY A 229 3.82 -5.60 -9.08
CA GLY A 229 4.55 -6.73 -8.51
C GLY A 229 4.10 -7.15 -7.12
N GLU A 230 3.26 -6.36 -6.44
CA GLU A 230 2.81 -6.69 -5.07
C GLU A 230 1.83 -7.87 -5.00
N GLY A 231 1.29 -8.31 -6.16
CA GLY A 231 0.47 -9.52 -6.26
C GLY A 231 1.22 -10.83 -6.07
N TRP A 232 2.57 -10.82 -6.01
CA TRP A 232 3.37 -11.98 -5.61
C TRP A 232 3.40 -12.13 -4.08
N HIS A 233 2.21 -12.15 -3.48
CA HIS A 233 2.01 -11.91 -2.06
C HIS A 233 2.48 -13.07 -1.18
N ASN A 234 2.34 -14.32 -1.64
CA ASN A 234 2.88 -15.47 -0.91
C ASN A 234 4.42 -15.46 -0.89
N ASN A 235 5.04 -15.08 -2.01
CA ASN A 235 6.51 -14.91 -2.04
C ASN A 235 6.96 -13.83 -1.06
N HIS A 236 6.23 -12.72 -1.03
CA HIS A 236 6.47 -11.60 -0.11
C HIS A 236 6.31 -12.01 1.36
N HIS A 237 5.23 -12.68 1.73
CA HIS A 237 4.98 -13.12 3.11
C HIS A 237 6.02 -14.13 3.60
N ALA A 238 6.52 -15.01 2.72
CA ALA A 238 7.59 -15.94 3.06
C ALA A 238 8.95 -15.24 3.26
N TYR A 239 9.23 -14.18 2.49
CA TYR A 239 10.50 -13.46 2.52
C TYR A 239 10.30 -11.93 2.49
N PRO A 240 9.76 -11.31 3.55
CA PRO A 240 9.27 -9.93 3.52
C PRO A 240 10.36 -8.89 3.24
N ASN A 241 11.60 -9.19 3.63
CA ASN A 241 12.73 -8.27 3.42
C ASN A 241 13.37 -8.41 2.03
N VAL A 242 13.00 -9.41 1.22
CA VAL A 242 13.57 -9.58 -0.12
C VAL A 242 13.02 -8.51 -1.07
N ALA A 243 13.90 -7.79 -1.75
CA ALA A 243 13.52 -6.65 -2.60
C ALA A 243 12.76 -7.04 -3.87
N LYS A 244 12.85 -8.31 -4.28
CA LYS A 244 12.23 -8.87 -5.49
C LYS A 244 11.10 -9.82 -5.08
N ALA A 245 9.85 -9.40 -5.25
CA ALA A 245 8.68 -10.21 -4.90
C ALA A 245 8.41 -11.31 -5.95
N GLY A 246 8.74 -11.05 -7.22
CA GLY A 246 8.67 -12.05 -8.30
C GLY A 246 9.91 -12.97 -8.33
N TRP A 247 9.77 -14.24 -8.03
CA TRP A 247 10.84 -15.24 -8.01
C TRP A 247 10.97 -16.00 -9.33
N LYS A 248 9.86 -16.26 -10.03
CA LYS A 248 9.88 -16.92 -11.36
C LYS A 248 10.11 -15.90 -12.48
N TRP A 249 10.60 -16.36 -13.63
CA TRP A 249 10.92 -15.48 -14.77
C TRP A 249 9.70 -14.75 -15.34
N TRP A 250 8.52 -15.35 -15.22
CA TRP A 250 7.25 -14.78 -15.68
C TRP A 250 6.54 -13.95 -14.61
N GLU A 251 7.05 -13.94 -13.37
CA GLU A 251 6.49 -13.13 -12.29
C GLU A 251 6.95 -11.67 -12.46
N ILE A 252 6.19 -10.93 -13.27
CA ILE A 252 6.45 -9.52 -13.59
C ILE A 252 6.40 -8.68 -12.32
N ASP A 253 7.52 -8.02 -12.00
CA ASP A 253 7.69 -7.17 -10.82
C ASP A 253 8.29 -5.84 -11.27
N MET A 254 7.40 -4.88 -11.56
CA MET A 254 7.78 -3.55 -12.06
C MET A 254 8.50 -2.73 -10.99
N THR A 255 8.12 -2.87 -9.72
CA THR A 255 8.79 -2.21 -8.61
C THR A 255 10.21 -2.74 -8.42
N TRP A 256 10.45 -4.04 -8.63
CA TRP A 256 11.81 -4.59 -8.68
C TRP A 256 12.63 -3.95 -9.81
N TRP A 257 12.05 -3.71 -10.99
CA TRP A 257 12.78 -3.02 -12.06
C TRP A 257 13.24 -1.62 -11.64
N SER A 258 12.42 -0.88 -10.88
CA SER A 258 12.83 0.41 -10.32
C SER A 258 14.00 0.27 -9.33
N ILE A 259 13.96 -0.72 -8.43
CA ILE A 259 15.07 -1.02 -7.51
C ILE A 259 16.33 -1.41 -8.29
N TRP A 260 16.19 -2.22 -9.34
CA TRP A 260 17.30 -2.66 -10.18
C TRP A 260 17.96 -1.50 -10.93
N VAL A 261 17.17 -0.55 -11.46
CA VAL A 261 17.70 0.68 -12.07
C VAL A 261 18.46 1.50 -11.03
N LEU A 262 17.85 1.76 -9.86
CA LEU A 262 18.52 2.49 -8.77
C LEU A 262 19.80 1.82 -8.31
N LYS A 263 19.83 0.49 -8.26
CA LYS A 263 21.02 -0.30 -7.93
C LYS A 263 22.10 -0.16 -9.00
N THR A 264 21.72 -0.24 -10.27
CA THR A 264 22.64 -0.14 -11.42
C THR A 264 23.33 1.22 -11.48
N VAL A 265 22.63 2.29 -11.14
CA VAL A 265 23.22 3.65 -11.06
C VAL A 265 23.87 3.96 -9.72
N GLY A 266 23.97 2.98 -8.80
CA GLY A 266 24.65 3.12 -7.51
C GLY A 266 23.86 3.83 -6.40
N LEU A 267 22.60 4.17 -6.62
CA LEU A 267 21.73 4.83 -5.64
C LEU A 267 21.11 3.85 -4.64
N ALA A 268 20.74 2.64 -5.07
CA ALA A 268 20.26 1.60 -4.15
C ALA A 268 21.41 0.68 -3.71
N GLN A 269 21.63 0.61 -2.40
CA GLN A 269 22.65 -0.18 -1.74
C GLN A 269 22.02 -1.20 -0.80
N LYS A 270 22.80 -2.21 -0.38
CA LYS A 270 22.36 -3.28 0.54
C LYS A 270 21.04 -3.93 0.12
N VAL A 271 20.87 -4.13 -1.20
CA VAL A 271 19.67 -4.74 -1.79
C VAL A 271 19.64 -6.22 -1.40
N ILE A 272 18.59 -6.63 -0.69
CA ILE A 272 18.39 -8.01 -0.24
C ILE A 272 17.78 -8.81 -1.39
N LEU A 273 18.49 -9.85 -1.83
CA LEU A 273 18.06 -10.74 -2.90
C LEU A 273 17.50 -12.04 -2.34
N PRO A 274 16.70 -12.79 -3.12
CA PRO A 274 16.31 -14.15 -2.75
C PRO A 274 17.53 -14.99 -2.37
N PRO A 275 17.44 -15.84 -1.33
CA PRO A 275 18.49 -16.79 -1.02
C PRO A 275 18.78 -17.63 -2.26
N THR A 276 20.05 -17.77 -2.61
CA THR A 276 20.48 -18.72 -3.63
C THR A 276 20.08 -20.11 -3.14
N GLN A 277 19.27 -20.84 -3.92
CA GLN A 277 19.10 -22.27 -3.69
C GLN A 277 20.52 -22.87 -3.69
N ARG A 278 20.96 -23.44 -2.56
CA ARG A 278 22.09 -24.37 -2.61
C ARG A 278 21.66 -25.43 -3.60
N ALA A 279 22.48 -25.65 -4.64
CA ALA A 279 22.32 -26.82 -5.47
C ALA A 279 22.23 -28.01 -4.52
N THR A 280 21.06 -28.64 -4.46
CA THR A 280 20.95 -29.98 -3.90
C THR A 280 21.80 -30.84 -4.81
N GLU A 281 23.03 -31.10 -4.39
CA GLU A 281 23.82 -32.20 -4.91
C GLU A 281 23.00 -33.47 -4.66
N THR A 282 22.41 -33.99 -5.74
CA THR A 282 21.92 -35.37 -5.86
C THR A 282 22.59 -35.97 -7.06
#